data_AF-A0A7G1N985-F1
#
_entry.id   AF-A0A7G1N985-F1
#
_cell.length_a   1.000
_cell.length_b   1.000
_cell.length_c   1.000
_cell.angle_alpha   90.00
_cell.angle_beta   90.00
_cell.angle_gamma   90.00
#
_symmetry.space_group_name_H-M   'P 1'
#
loop_
_entity.id
_entity.type
_entity.pdbx_description
1 polymer ?
#
loop_
_entity_poly.entity_id
_entity_poly.type
_entity_poly.pdbx_seq_one_letter_code
_entity_poly.pdbx_strand_id
1 'polypeptide(L)'
;MAYAVAIVSAVAAAVLSPLGEHVVKYFLDDPTCPGEACEGKNPQNQGCTEDARTLKPAGGNPALLQLRYSEECQAVWARIERGNPGDVVTVEAAGGAKRSAEIEYGDDKFTSMVRVGDGEFQVTACAVPKTGGKSTYRHYCIRASEATAWR
;
A
#
# COMPACT_ATOMS: atom_id res chain seq x y z
N MET A 1 -7.96 57.77 -26.48
CA MET A 1 -8.65 56.67 -25.78
C MET A 1 -7.59 55.73 -25.24
N ALA A 2 -7.26 55.83 -23.96
CA ALA A 2 -6.37 54.91 -23.27
C ALA A 2 -7.19 53.74 -22.72
N TYR A 3 -6.71 52.51 -22.89
CA TYR A 3 -7.01 51.41 -21.97
C TYR A 3 -5.80 50.47 -21.95
N ALA A 4 -4.99 50.61 -20.91
CA ALA A 4 -4.10 49.56 -20.46
C ALA A 4 -4.95 48.53 -19.69
N VAL A 5 -4.73 47.24 -19.94
CA VAL A 5 -5.11 46.19 -18.99
C VAL A 5 -3.89 45.31 -18.79
N ALA A 6 -3.13 45.63 -17.74
CA ALA A 6 -2.15 44.71 -17.18
C ALA A 6 -2.92 43.63 -16.43
N ILE A 7 -2.93 42.40 -16.95
CA ILE A 7 -3.39 41.25 -16.15
C ILE A 7 -2.15 40.70 -15.45
N VAL A 8 -1.87 41.27 -14.29
CA VAL A 8 -0.92 40.70 -13.33
C VAL A 8 -1.64 39.54 -12.66
N SER A 9 -1.50 38.31 -13.18
CA SER A 9 -1.90 37.13 -12.41
C SER A 9 -0.77 36.80 -11.42
N ALA A 10 -0.85 37.45 -10.26
CA ALA A 10 -0.02 37.15 -9.11
C ALA A 10 -0.47 35.81 -8.50
N VAL A 11 0.29 34.75 -8.72
CA VAL A 11 0.33 33.60 -7.81
C VAL A 11 1.80 33.32 -7.48
N ALA A 12 2.44 34.29 -6.83
CA ALA A 12 3.79 34.16 -6.32
C ALA A 12 3.83 34.75 -4.90
N ALA A 13 3.00 34.23 -3.99
CA ALA A 13 3.00 34.68 -2.59
C ALA A 13 2.45 33.67 -1.57
N ALA A 14 2.37 32.38 -1.89
CA ALA A 14 1.95 31.36 -0.92
C ALA A 14 2.99 30.27 -0.64
N VAL A 15 4.18 30.33 -1.26
CA VAL A 15 5.19 29.26 -1.17
C VAL A 15 6.12 29.42 0.05
N LEU A 16 6.11 30.56 0.73
CA LEU A 16 7.03 30.86 1.86
C LEU A 16 6.41 30.70 3.25
N SER A 17 5.21 30.12 3.32
CA SER A 17 4.59 29.76 4.60
C SER A 17 4.81 28.28 4.85
N PRO A 18 5.09 27.83 6.10
CA PRO A 18 5.16 26.40 6.40
C PRO A 18 3.85 25.69 6.07
N LEU A 19 2.72 26.40 6.12
CA LEU A 19 1.44 25.90 5.62
C LEU A 19 1.42 25.74 4.10
N GLY A 20 1.99 26.68 3.36
CA GLY A 20 2.13 26.68 1.90
C GLY A 20 2.93 25.50 1.36
N GLU A 21 4.07 25.20 1.98
CA GLU A 21 4.87 24.01 1.66
C GLU A 21 4.11 22.70 1.95
N HIS A 22 3.33 22.65 3.04
CA HIS A 22 2.48 21.49 3.32
C HIS A 22 1.38 21.34 2.27
N VAL A 23 0.62 22.39 1.92
CA VAL A 23 -0.45 22.24 0.91
C VAL A 23 0.10 21.83 -0.45
N VAL A 24 1.25 22.38 -0.88
CA VAL A 24 1.87 22.00 -2.15
C VAL A 24 2.38 20.55 -2.12
N LYS A 25 2.93 20.09 -0.99
CA LYS A 25 3.30 18.69 -0.78
C LYS A 25 2.08 17.76 -0.85
N TYR A 26 0.99 18.11 -0.16
CA TYR A 26 -0.28 17.36 -0.19
C TYR A 26 -0.89 17.23 -1.59
N PHE A 27 -0.76 18.24 -2.47
CA PHE A 27 -1.25 18.14 -3.85
C PHE A 27 -0.28 17.44 -4.82
N LEU A 28 0.97 17.21 -4.43
CA LEU A 28 2.00 16.57 -5.27
C LEU A 28 2.28 15.11 -4.87
N ASP A 29 1.85 14.68 -3.68
CA ASP A 29 1.99 13.31 -3.18
C ASP A 29 0.73 12.44 -3.42
N ASP A 30 -0.25 12.93 -4.20
CA ASP A 30 -1.39 12.12 -4.65
C ASP A 30 -0.89 10.84 -5.32
N PRO A 31 -1.54 9.68 -5.07
CA PRO A 31 -1.15 8.46 -5.71
C PRO A 31 -1.10 8.60 -7.24
N THR A 32 0.06 8.27 -7.81
CA THR A 32 0.24 8.33 -9.28
C THR A 32 -0.64 7.34 -10.05
N CYS A 33 -1.35 6.48 -9.32
CA CYS A 33 -2.49 5.71 -9.78
C CYS A 33 -3.67 5.88 -8.80
N PRO A 34 -4.82 6.39 -9.24
CA PRO A 34 -6.03 6.29 -8.44
C PRO A 34 -6.82 5.02 -8.80
N GLY A 35 -7.40 4.37 -7.80
CA GLY A 35 -8.34 3.25 -7.95
C GLY A 35 -7.85 2.11 -8.86
N GLU A 36 -8.56 1.83 -9.95
CA GLU A 36 -8.27 0.72 -10.87
C GLU A 36 -6.86 0.74 -11.44
N ALA A 37 -6.30 1.93 -11.63
CA ALA A 37 -4.98 2.10 -12.21
C ALA A 37 -3.85 1.54 -11.32
N CYS A 38 -4.13 1.20 -10.06
CA CYS A 38 -3.14 0.65 -9.12
C CYS A 38 -2.99 -0.87 -9.15
N GLU A 39 -3.89 -1.59 -9.81
CA GLU A 39 -3.83 -3.05 -9.88
C GLU A 39 -2.45 -3.52 -10.38
N GLY A 40 -1.80 -4.39 -9.60
CA GLY A 40 -0.49 -4.96 -9.93
C GLY A 40 0.71 -4.01 -9.79
N LYS A 41 0.51 -2.74 -9.45
CA LYS A 41 1.59 -1.78 -9.27
C LYS A 41 2.24 -1.90 -7.90
N ASN A 42 3.46 -1.37 -7.80
CA ASN A 42 4.19 -1.31 -6.53
C ASN A 42 3.63 -0.17 -5.66
N PRO A 43 3.14 -0.44 -4.43
CA PRO A 43 2.53 0.58 -3.57
C PRO A 43 3.47 1.73 -3.20
N GLN A 44 4.75 1.46 -2.96
CA GLN A 44 5.75 2.50 -2.62
C GLN A 44 6.01 3.43 -3.80
N ASN A 45 6.21 2.85 -4.99
CA ASN A 45 6.46 3.64 -6.19
C ASN A 45 5.27 4.50 -6.62
N GLN A 46 4.07 4.21 -6.10
CA GLN A 46 2.85 4.92 -6.47
C GLN A 46 2.34 5.86 -5.38
N GLY A 47 3.01 5.99 -4.23
CA GLY A 47 2.59 6.86 -3.13
C GLY A 47 1.55 6.23 -2.18
N CYS A 48 1.00 5.07 -2.50
CA CYS A 48 -0.05 4.41 -1.73
C CYS A 48 0.36 3.99 -0.31
N THR A 49 1.61 4.16 0.11
CA THR A 49 2.05 3.76 1.45
C THR A 49 1.81 4.79 2.54
N GLU A 50 1.60 6.06 2.17
CA GLU A 50 1.55 7.18 3.11
C GLU A 50 0.27 7.18 3.96
N ASP A 51 -0.88 6.91 3.33
CA ASP A 51 -2.19 6.80 3.98
C ASP A 51 -2.53 5.37 4.44
N ALA A 52 -1.63 4.42 4.17
CA ALA A 52 -1.93 3.01 4.28
C ALA A 52 -2.15 2.56 5.73
N ARG A 53 -3.37 2.09 6.02
CA ARG A 53 -3.71 1.47 7.29
C ARG A 53 -3.30 0.00 7.29
N THR A 54 -2.94 -0.53 8.45
CA THR A 54 -2.33 -1.84 8.61
C THR A 54 -3.16 -2.76 9.51
N LEU A 55 -3.42 -3.97 9.04
CA LEU A 55 -3.80 -5.10 9.89
C LEU A 55 -2.57 -5.95 10.18
N LYS A 56 -2.22 -6.06 11.47
CA LYS A 56 -1.17 -6.97 11.95
C LYS A 56 -1.66 -7.68 13.22
N PRO A 57 -1.92 -9.00 13.20
CA PRO A 57 -2.29 -9.72 14.41
C PRO A 57 -1.17 -9.65 15.47
N ALA A 58 -1.56 -9.34 16.71
CA ALA A 58 -0.62 -9.17 17.81
C ALA A 58 -0.05 -10.50 18.34
N GLY A 59 -0.77 -11.61 18.13
CA GLY A 59 -0.38 -12.95 18.57
C GLY A 59 -0.58 -13.98 17.47
N GLY A 60 0.16 -15.10 17.57
CA GLY A 60 0.06 -16.19 16.60
C GLY A 60 0.50 -15.82 15.18
N ASN A 61 1.25 -14.73 15.03
CA ASN A 61 1.76 -14.24 13.74
C ASN A 61 3.27 -14.50 13.64
N PRO A 62 3.68 -15.70 13.20
CA PRO A 62 5.08 -16.10 13.28
C PRO A 62 5.98 -15.36 12.28
N ALA A 63 5.41 -14.82 11.20
CA ALA A 63 6.12 -14.16 10.11
C ALA A 63 6.02 -12.62 10.16
N LEU A 64 5.39 -12.06 11.21
CA LEU A 64 4.97 -10.65 11.25
C LEU A 64 4.23 -10.21 9.97
N LEU A 65 3.36 -11.10 9.48
CA LEU A 65 2.54 -10.88 8.29
C LEU A 65 1.56 -9.74 8.53
N GLN A 66 1.47 -8.85 7.56
CA GLN A 66 0.62 -7.68 7.54
C GLN A 66 -0.23 -7.66 6.27
N LEU A 67 -1.44 -7.13 6.40
CA LEU A 67 -2.19 -6.57 5.28
C LEU A 67 -2.14 -5.05 5.41
N ARG A 68 -1.94 -4.36 4.29
CA ARG A 68 -1.95 -2.90 4.22
C ARG A 68 -2.97 -2.46 3.19
N TYR A 69 -3.79 -1.48 3.56
CA TYR A 69 -4.89 -0.95 2.76
C TYR A 69 -4.74 0.56 2.61
N SER A 70 -4.80 1.04 1.37
CA SER A 70 -4.88 2.47 1.05
C SER A 70 -6.28 2.76 0.49
N GLU A 71 -6.95 3.74 1.10
CA GLU A 71 -8.30 4.15 0.71
C GLU A 71 -8.25 4.95 -0.59
N GLU A 72 -7.23 5.80 -0.75
CA GLU A 72 -7.00 6.59 -1.95
C GLU A 72 -6.69 5.71 -3.16
N CYS A 73 -5.87 4.67 -2.97
CA CYS A 73 -5.54 3.72 -4.03
C CYS A 73 -6.60 2.62 -4.22
N GLN A 74 -7.59 2.51 -3.31
CA GLN A 74 -8.60 1.43 -3.28
C GLN A 74 -7.98 0.04 -3.44
N ALA A 75 -6.84 -0.17 -2.78
CA ALA A 75 -5.98 -1.32 -3.02
C ALA A 75 -5.34 -1.85 -1.73
N VAL A 76 -5.07 -3.16 -1.75
CA VAL A 76 -4.48 -3.90 -0.65
C VAL A 76 -3.22 -4.63 -1.11
N TRP A 77 -2.24 -4.72 -0.22
CA TRP A 77 -1.07 -5.59 -0.42
C TRP A 77 -0.68 -6.26 0.90
N ALA A 78 0.05 -7.36 0.79
CA ALA A 78 0.60 -8.05 1.95
C ALA A 78 2.06 -7.66 2.15
N ARG A 79 2.51 -7.65 3.41
CA ARG A 79 3.92 -7.48 3.80
C ARG A 79 4.32 -8.54 4.82
N ILE A 80 5.49 -9.14 4.63
CA ILE A 80 6.18 -9.96 5.63
C ILE A 80 7.36 -9.15 6.18
N GLU A 81 7.60 -9.22 7.50
CA GLU A 81 8.75 -8.55 8.17
C GLU A 81 9.62 -9.55 8.94
N ARG A 82 9.26 -10.84 8.92
CA ARG A 82 10.04 -11.91 9.56
C ARG A 82 9.98 -13.18 8.73
N GLY A 83 10.58 -13.15 7.56
CA GLY A 83 10.82 -14.31 6.72
C GLY A 83 12.31 -14.63 6.58
N ASN A 84 12.61 -15.49 5.61
CA ASN A 84 13.95 -15.78 5.13
C ASN A 84 13.97 -15.79 3.60
N PRO A 85 15.15 -15.63 2.96
CA PRO A 85 15.25 -15.71 1.52
C PRO A 85 14.64 -17.00 0.95
N GLY A 86 13.75 -16.83 -0.02
CA GLY A 86 12.95 -17.88 -0.64
C GLY A 86 11.55 -18.08 -0.06
N ASP A 87 11.23 -17.48 1.08
CA ASP A 87 9.85 -17.44 1.57
C ASP A 87 9.00 -16.55 0.64
N VAL A 88 7.73 -16.89 0.50
CA VAL A 88 6.79 -16.18 -0.36
C VAL A 88 5.69 -15.55 0.47
N VAL A 89 5.42 -14.27 0.24
CA VAL A 89 4.23 -13.58 0.71
C VAL A 89 3.22 -13.46 -0.43
N THR A 90 1.95 -13.74 -0.14
CA THR A 90 0.84 -13.63 -1.11
C THR A 90 -0.27 -12.74 -0.61
N VAL A 91 -1.01 -12.13 -1.53
CA VAL A 91 -2.28 -11.43 -1.28
C VAL A 91 -3.28 -11.84 -2.36
N GLU A 92 -4.53 -12.04 -1.97
CA GLU A 92 -5.61 -12.46 -2.86
C GLU A 92 -6.92 -11.81 -2.44
N ALA A 93 -7.54 -11.05 -3.35
CA ALA A 93 -8.90 -10.55 -3.16
C ALA A 93 -9.91 -11.61 -3.61
N ALA A 94 -10.98 -11.81 -2.84
CA ALA A 94 -12.03 -12.77 -3.16
C ALA A 94 -12.69 -12.40 -4.51
N GLY A 95 -12.67 -13.34 -5.46
CA GLY A 95 -13.17 -13.10 -6.82
C GLY A 95 -12.31 -12.15 -7.67
N GLY A 96 -11.16 -11.70 -7.15
CA GLY A 96 -10.27 -10.74 -7.78
C GLY A 96 -8.89 -11.30 -8.09
N ALA A 97 -7.90 -10.41 -8.15
CA ALA A 97 -6.54 -10.76 -8.47
C ALA A 97 -5.79 -11.39 -7.27
N LYS A 98 -4.78 -12.19 -7.62
CA LYS A 98 -3.79 -12.74 -6.69
C LYS A 98 -2.40 -12.23 -7.06
N ARG A 99 -1.63 -11.82 -6.06
CA ARG A 99 -0.25 -11.39 -6.22
C ARG A 99 0.65 -12.08 -5.20
N SER A 100 1.91 -12.22 -5.54
CA SER A 100 2.93 -12.84 -4.71
C SER A 100 4.27 -12.14 -4.87
N ALA A 101 5.09 -12.21 -3.83
CA ALA A 101 6.48 -11.79 -3.87
C ALA A 101 7.32 -12.76 -3.05
N GLU A 102 8.50 -13.13 -3.57
CA GLU A 102 9.50 -13.93 -2.86
C GLU A 102 10.50 -12.99 -2.17
N ILE A 103 10.97 -13.34 -0.98
CA ILE A 103 12.09 -12.66 -0.34
C ILE A 103 13.37 -13.07 -1.09
N GLU A 104 13.96 -12.17 -1.87
CA GLU A 104 15.23 -12.47 -2.55
C GLU A 104 16.44 -12.24 -1.62
N TYR A 105 16.33 -11.24 -0.74
CA TYR A 105 17.33 -10.86 0.26
C TYR A 105 16.67 -10.28 1.50
N GLY A 106 17.37 -10.33 2.65
CA GLY A 106 16.83 -9.86 3.92
C GLY A 106 15.76 -10.77 4.51
N ASP A 107 14.85 -10.18 5.27
CA ASP A 107 13.76 -10.86 5.99
C ASP A 107 12.36 -10.24 5.72
N ASP A 108 12.29 -9.18 4.92
CA ASP A 108 11.06 -8.48 4.61
C ASP A 108 10.79 -8.41 3.10
N LYS A 109 9.49 -8.41 2.75
CA LYS A 109 9.02 -8.22 1.38
C LYS A 109 7.56 -7.82 1.38
N PHE A 110 7.11 -7.16 0.32
CA PHE A 110 5.71 -6.88 0.08
C PHE A 110 5.30 -7.27 -1.33
N THR A 111 4.02 -7.58 -1.50
CA THR A 111 3.43 -7.86 -2.81
C THR A 111 3.15 -6.56 -3.56
N SER A 112 3.01 -6.65 -4.89
CA SER A 112 2.25 -5.63 -5.62
C SER A 112 0.82 -5.52 -5.10
N MET A 113 0.18 -4.41 -5.41
CA MET A 113 -1.21 -4.11 -5.04
C MET A 113 -2.21 -5.02 -5.75
N VAL A 114 -3.28 -5.35 -5.04
CA VAL A 114 -4.53 -5.91 -5.56
C VAL A 114 -5.64 -4.91 -5.29
N ARG A 115 -6.41 -4.58 -6.34
CA ARG A 115 -7.60 -3.74 -6.24
C ARG A 115 -8.65 -4.44 -5.40
N VAL A 116 -9.28 -3.66 -4.52
CA VAL A 116 -10.47 -4.06 -3.76
C VAL A 116 -11.68 -3.16 -4.04
N GLY A 117 -11.47 -1.96 -4.58
CA GLY A 117 -12.55 -0.99 -4.81
C GLY A 117 -12.97 -0.25 -3.53
N ASP A 118 -14.07 0.49 -3.59
CA ASP A 118 -14.72 1.22 -2.49
C ASP A 118 -15.90 0.48 -1.87
N GLY A 119 -16.24 -0.70 -2.39
CA GLY A 119 -17.33 -1.54 -1.89
C GLY A 119 -16.89 -2.56 -0.82
N GLU A 120 -17.75 -3.55 -0.60
CA GLU A 120 -17.40 -4.72 0.22
C GLU A 120 -16.29 -5.52 -0.45
N PHE A 121 -15.32 -5.97 0.35
CA PHE A 121 -14.23 -6.79 -0.14
C PHE A 121 -13.76 -7.78 0.93
N GLN A 122 -13.20 -8.89 0.48
CA GLN A 122 -12.52 -9.84 1.35
C GLN A 122 -11.14 -10.09 0.76
N VAL A 123 -10.13 -10.09 1.61
CA VAL A 123 -8.74 -10.29 1.20
C VAL A 123 -8.06 -11.29 2.12
N THR A 124 -7.28 -12.18 1.54
CA THR A 124 -6.45 -13.14 2.27
C THR A 124 -4.98 -12.87 1.96
N ALA A 125 -4.17 -12.72 3.00
CA ALA A 125 -2.71 -12.74 2.88
C ALA A 125 -2.16 -14.02 3.48
N CYS A 126 -1.11 -14.57 2.89
CA CYS A 126 -0.41 -15.73 3.40
C CYS A 126 1.11 -15.55 3.34
N ALA A 127 1.80 -16.10 4.34
CA ALA A 127 3.23 -16.33 4.35
C ALA A 127 3.50 -17.82 4.16
N VAL A 128 4.27 -18.16 3.13
CA VAL A 128 4.59 -19.53 2.73
C VAL A 128 6.10 -19.74 2.86
N PRO A 129 6.57 -20.55 3.82
CA PRO A 129 8.00 -20.80 3.99
C PRO A 129 8.55 -21.62 2.81
N LYS A 130 9.80 -21.34 2.41
CA LYS A 130 10.49 -22.19 1.42
C LYS A 130 10.62 -23.62 1.93
N THR A 131 10.32 -24.59 1.07
CA THR A 131 10.57 -26.00 1.39
C THR A 131 12.07 -26.25 1.58
N GLY A 132 12.45 -26.78 2.75
CA GLY A 132 13.86 -26.95 3.13
C GLY A 132 14.59 -25.63 3.44
N GLY A 133 13.86 -24.51 3.58
CA GLY A 133 14.40 -23.21 3.94
C GLY A 133 14.72 -23.07 5.42
N LYS A 134 15.15 -21.86 5.82
CA LYS A 134 15.54 -21.53 7.20
C LYS A 134 14.36 -21.18 8.11
N SER A 135 13.18 -20.91 7.54
CA SER A 135 12.00 -20.50 8.30
C SER A 135 11.44 -21.64 9.14
N THR A 136 11.14 -21.35 10.41
CA THR A 136 10.62 -22.32 11.38
C THR A 136 9.09 -22.34 11.46
N TYR A 137 8.43 -21.39 10.79
CA TYR A 137 6.98 -21.32 10.75
C TYR A 137 6.40 -22.17 9.62
N ARG A 138 5.12 -22.53 9.74
CA ARG A 138 4.35 -23.21 8.68
C ARG A 138 3.51 -22.18 7.93
N HIS A 139 2.97 -22.56 6.77
CA HIS A 139 2.02 -21.76 6.01
C HIS A 139 1.00 -21.09 6.95
N TYR A 140 1.01 -19.76 6.96
CA TYR A 140 0.23 -18.95 7.86
C TYR A 140 -0.53 -17.90 7.07
N CYS A 141 -1.83 -17.75 7.33
CA CYS A 141 -2.66 -16.79 6.62
C CYS A 141 -3.45 -15.91 7.59
N ILE A 142 -3.73 -14.69 7.14
CA ILE A 142 -4.62 -13.72 7.79
C ILE A 142 -5.66 -13.27 6.77
N ARG A 143 -6.84 -12.89 7.26
CA ARG A 143 -7.92 -12.36 6.44
C ARG A 143 -8.33 -10.98 6.92
N ALA A 144 -8.77 -10.15 6.00
CA ALA A 144 -9.37 -8.85 6.28
C ALA A 144 -10.54 -8.60 5.32
N SER A 145 -11.30 -7.57 5.65
CA SER A 145 -12.39 -7.04 4.85
C SER A 145 -12.48 -5.52 5.00
N GLU A 146 -13.42 -4.90 4.31
CA GLU A 146 -13.77 -3.49 4.50
C GLU A 146 -14.05 -3.15 5.99
N ALA A 147 -14.73 -4.06 6.71
CA ALA A 147 -15.08 -3.91 8.12
C ALA A 147 -13.94 -4.18 9.12
N THR A 148 -12.73 -4.53 8.64
CA THR A 148 -11.59 -4.77 9.54
C THR A 148 -11.21 -3.50 10.30
N ALA A 149 -10.83 -3.65 11.57
CA ALA A 149 -10.30 -2.54 12.36
C ALA A 149 -8.86 -2.19 11.95
N TRP A 150 -8.72 -1.57 10.77
CA TRP A 150 -7.46 -1.09 10.22
C TRP A 150 -6.84 0.01 11.11
N ARG A 151 -5.51 -0.02 11.31
CA ARG A 151 -4.80 0.90 12.21
C ARG A 151 -3.55 1.51 11.60
#